data_AF-A0A8J4X7G0-F1
#
_entry.id   AF-A0A8J4X7G0-F1
#
_cell.length_a   1.000
_cell.length_b   1.000
_cell.length_c   1.000
_cell.angle_alpha   90.00
_cell.angle_beta   90.00
_cell.angle_gamma   90.00
#
_symmetry.space_group_name_H-M   'P 1'
#
loop_
_entity.id
_entity.type
_entity.pdbx_description
1 polymer ?
#
loop_
_entity_poly.entity_id
_entity_poly.type
_entity_poly.pdbx_seq_one_letter_code
_entity_poly.pdbx_strand_id
1 'polypeptide(L)'
;NFTGASKFIAIYSVLRTWLGARNYCRQYHTDLASSLNSTDDGYLQLLSALHGTFWIGLYRDTWKWANGMNASNLPWAPGKPDNSV
;
A
#
# COMPACT_ATOMS: atom_id res chain seq x y z
N ASN A 1 24.15 -5.49 -8.90
CA ASN A 1 24.00 -4.84 -10.21
C ASN A 1 22.95 -5.63 -10.99
N PHE A 2 21.67 -5.25 -10.90
CA PHE A 2 20.55 -6.00 -11.48
C PHE A 2 20.11 -5.32 -12.77
N THR A 3 20.82 -5.61 -13.85
CA THR A 3 20.52 -5.13 -15.18
C THR A 3 19.40 -5.98 -15.78
N GLY A 4 18.13 -5.61 -15.56
CA GLY A 4 17.00 -6.19 -16.33
C GLY A 4 15.70 -6.51 -15.58
N ALA A 5 15.59 -6.28 -14.27
CA ALA A 5 14.33 -6.51 -13.56
C ALA A 5 13.41 -5.28 -13.72
N SER A 6 12.17 -5.49 -14.20
CA SER A 6 11.10 -4.48 -14.14
C SER A 6 10.97 -3.96 -12.71
N LYS A 7 10.91 -2.63 -12.54
CA LYS A 7 10.81 -1.99 -11.21
C LYS A 7 9.62 -2.50 -10.39
N PHE A 8 8.52 -2.85 -11.08
CA PHE A 8 7.31 -3.41 -10.47
C PHE A 8 6.87 -4.67 -11.21
N ILE A 9 6.18 -5.56 -10.48
CA ILE A 9 5.51 -6.74 -11.01
C ILE A 9 4.03 -6.71 -10.60
N ALA A 10 3.12 -7.01 -11.52
CA ALA A 10 1.71 -7.17 -11.21
C ALA A 10 1.44 -8.64 -10.84
N ILE A 11 0.88 -8.86 -9.65
CA ILE A 11 0.56 -10.20 -9.15
C ILE A 11 -0.95 -10.29 -9.05
N TYR A 12 -1.55 -11.11 -9.91
CA TYR A 12 -2.96 -11.44 -9.79
C TYR A 12 -3.13 -12.36 -8.57
N SER A 13 -3.74 -11.84 -7.52
CA SER A 13 -3.91 -12.56 -6.26
C SER A 13 -5.38 -12.67 -5.90
N VAL A 14 -5.80 -13.87 -5.48
CA VAL A 14 -7.10 -14.10 -4.83
C VAL A 14 -7.18 -13.48 -3.44
N LEU A 15 -6.08 -12.92 -2.92
CA LEU A 15 -6.04 -12.26 -1.62
C LEU A 15 -6.86 -10.96 -1.64
N ARG A 16 -8.01 -11.01 -1.00
CA ARG A 16 -8.98 -9.89 -0.96
C ARG A 16 -8.53 -8.73 -0.07
N THR A 17 -7.55 -8.92 0.80
CA THR A 17 -7.12 -7.90 1.76
C THR A 17 -5.76 -7.32 1.41
N TRP A 18 -5.60 -6.02 1.67
CA TRP A 18 -4.34 -5.30 1.52
C TRP A 18 -3.21 -5.96 2.32
N LEU A 19 -3.48 -6.35 3.57
CA LEU A 19 -2.51 -7.02 4.44
C LEU A 19 -2.08 -8.39 3.88
N GLY A 20 -3.02 -9.16 3.33
CA GLY A 20 -2.71 -10.43 2.69
C GLY A 20 -1.78 -10.25 1.49
N ALA A 21 -2.11 -9.32 0.59
CA ALA A 21 -1.27 -9.00 -0.56
C ALA A 21 0.13 -8.53 -0.14
N ARG A 22 0.22 -7.70 0.91
CA ARG A 22 1.50 -7.25 1.45
C ARG A 22 2.35 -8.39 2.02
N ASN A 23 1.75 -9.27 2.82
CA ASN A 23 2.46 -10.42 3.38
C ASN A 23 2.98 -11.34 2.29
N TYR A 24 2.18 -11.60 1.24
CA TYR A 24 2.61 -12.38 0.09
C TYR A 24 3.82 -11.73 -0.62
N CYS A 25 3.74 -10.42 -0.93
CA CYS A 25 4.86 -9.72 -1.56
C CYS A 25 6.12 -9.75 -0.70
N ARG A 26 6.01 -9.66 0.63
CA ARG A 26 7.17 -9.74 1.53
C ARG A 26 7.74 -11.16 1.66
N GLN A 27 6.91 -12.18 1.47
CA GLN A 27 7.33 -13.57 1.56
C GLN A 27 8.06 -14.04 0.29
N TYR A 28 7.57 -13.64 -0.89
CA TYR A 28 8.05 -14.16 -2.17
C TYR A 28 8.76 -13.12 -3.05
N HIS A 29 8.67 -11.83 -2.70
CA HIS A 29 9.22 -10.70 -3.45
C HIS A 29 9.84 -9.67 -2.46
N THR A 30 9.56 -8.38 -2.64
CA THR A 30 10.06 -7.30 -1.77
C THR A 30 8.97 -6.76 -0.83
N ASP A 31 8.03 -5.96 -1.33
CA ASP A 31 6.87 -5.42 -0.61
C ASP A 31 5.83 -4.97 -1.66
N LEU A 32 4.70 -4.42 -1.24
CA LEU A 32 3.80 -3.73 -2.16
C LEU A 32 4.47 -2.49 -2.78
N ALA A 33 4.16 -2.21 -4.04
CA ALA A 33 4.78 -1.13 -4.79
C ALA A 33 4.43 0.25 -4.22
N SER A 34 5.45 1.08 -4.00
CA SER A 34 5.30 2.50 -3.66
C SER A 34 5.70 3.35 -4.86
N SER A 35 4.84 4.31 -5.23
CA SER A 35 5.21 5.34 -6.21
C SER A 35 6.01 6.44 -5.51
N LEU A 36 7.21 6.72 -6.01
CA LEU A 36 8.10 7.75 -5.47
C LEU A 36 8.26 8.95 -6.41
N ASN A 37 7.80 8.84 -7.65
CA ASN A 37 7.88 9.89 -8.67
C ASN A 37 6.87 9.64 -9.81
N SER A 38 6.73 10.60 -10.72
CA SER A 38 5.79 10.51 -11.85
C SER A 38 6.10 9.38 -12.84
N THR A 39 7.36 8.93 -12.92
CA THR A 39 7.73 7.76 -13.73
C THR A 39 7.15 6.49 -13.12
N ASP A 40 7.16 6.37 -11.80
CA ASP A 40 6.55 5.25 -11.08
C ASP A 40 5.04 5.23 -11.25
N ASP A 41 4.40 6.40 -11.20
CA ASP A 41 2.97 6.54 -11.49
C ASP A 41 2.64 6.01 -12.89
N GLY A 42 3.45 6.37 -13.89
CA GLY A 42 3.28 5.88 -15.27
C GLY A 42 3.39 4.36 -15.38
N TYR A 43 4.36 3.75 -14.70
CA TYR A 43 4.49 2.28 -14.70
C TYR A 43 3.32 1.59 -14.00
N LEU A 44 2.86 2.12 -12.86
CA LEU A 44 1.72 1.56 -12.14
C LEU A 44 0.41 1.73 -12.93
N GLN A 45 0.22 2.86 -13.63
CA GLN A 45 -0.92 3.05 -14.52
C GLN A 45 -0.92 2.06 -15.69
N LEU A 46 0.24 1.85 -16.32
CA LEU A 46 0.38 0.86 -17.39
C LEU A 46 0.04 -0.55 -16.90
N LEU A 47 0.58 -0.95 -15.74
CA LEU A 47 0.25 -2.24 -15.13
C LEU A 47 -1.24 -2.35 -14.82
N SER A 48 -1.87 -1.28 -14.34
CA SER A 48 -3.31 -1.26 -14.05
C SER A 48 -4.16 -1.39 -15.30
N ALA A 49 -3.73 -0.80 -16.42
CA ALA A 49 -4.40 -0.94 -17.71
C ALA A 49 -4.29 -2.36 -18.28
N LEU A 50 -3.14 -3.02 -18.09
CA LEU A 50 -2.87 -4.36 -18.61
C LEU A 50 -3.45 -5.49 -17.74
N HIS A 51 -3.42 -5.34 -16.41
CA HIS A 51 -3.71 -6.41 -15.45
C HIS A 51 -4.91 -6.13 -14.54
N GLY A 52 -5.54 -4.97 -14.66
CA GLY A 52 -6.65 -4.54 -13.81
C GLY A 52 -6.21 -3.98 -12.45
N THR A 53 -7.14 -3.89 -11.51
CA THR A 53 -6.90 -3.29 -10.19
C THR A 53 -6.09 -4.20 -9.27
N PHE A 54 -5.13 -3.64 -8.54
CA PHE A 54 -4.30 -4.34 -7.56
C PHE A 54 -4.02 -3.47 -6.33
N TRP A 55 -3.55 -4.11 -5.26
CA TRP A 55 -3.10 -3.41 -4.06
C TRP A 55 -1.72 -2.77 -4.28
N ILE A 56 -1.53 -1.55 -3.77
CA ILE A 56 -0.25 -0.83 -3.73
C ILE A 56 0.16 -0.53 -2.29
N GLY A 57 1.40 -0.13 -2.08
CA GLY A 57 2.04 0.05 -0.77
C GLY A 57 1.61 1.28 0.02
N LEU A 58 0.57 1.99 -0.41
CA LEU A 58 0.05 3.16 0.30
C LEU A 58 -0.73 2.71 1.54
N TYR A 59 -0.37 3.25 2.70
CA TYR A 59 -1.08 3.04 3.96
C TYR A 59 -1.17 4.33 4.74
N ARG A 60 -2.18 4.45 5.58
CA ARG A 60 -2.30 5.52 6.58
C ARG A 60 -1.73 5.00 7.90
N ASP A 61 -0.74 5.71 8.43
CA ASP A 61 -0.17 5.41 9.74
C ASP A 61 -1.15 5.76 10.88
N THR A 62 -0.81 5.34 12.09
CA THR A 62 -1.53 5.61 13.34
C THR A 62 -1.79 7.11 13.55
N TRP A 63 -2.88 7.43 14.26
CA TRP A 63 -3.17 8.80 14.69
C TRP A 63 -1.99 9.34 15.51
N LYS A 64 -1.63 10.61 15.30
CA LYS A 64 -0.55 11.29 16.04
C LYS A 64 -1.11 12.55 16.69
N TRP A 65 -0.65 12.84 17.90
CA TRP A 65 -0.90 14.11 18.57
C TRP A 65 -0.14 15.24 17.86
N ALA A 66 -0.52 16.50 18.08
CA ALA A 66 0.11 17.67 17.44
C ALA A 66 1.63 17.78 17.68
N ASN A 67 2.12 17.16 18.76
CA ASN A 67 3.54 17.06 19.09
C ASN A 67 4.26 15.90 18.38
N GLY A 68 3.60 15.19 17.47
CA GLY A 68 4.15 14.08 16.70
C GLY A 68 4.14 12.72 17.40
N MET A 69 3.71 12.63 18.66
CA MET A 69 3.65 11.36 19.38
C MET A 69 2.50 10.47 18.90
N ASN A 70 2.74 9.16 18.84
CA ASN A 70 1.70 8.18 18.48
C ASN A 70 0.57 8.21 19.50
N ALA A 71 -0.66 8.33 19.00
CA ALA A 71 -1.88 8.34 19.79
C ALA A 71 -2.45 6.92 19.83
N SER A 72 -1.79 6.05 20.59
CA SER A 72 -2.11 4.60 20.65
C SER A 72 -3.39 4.28 21.43
N ASN A 73 -3.79 5.14 22.37
CA ASN A 73 -4.94 4.93 23.27
C ASN A 73 -5.92 6.11 23.17
N LEU A 74 -6.49 6.33 21.99
CA LEU A 74 -7.46 7.40 21.79
C LEU A 74 -8.82 7.00 22.36
N PRO A 75 -9.38 7.75 23.34
CA PRO A 75 -10.72 7.50 23.87
C PRO A 75 -11.76 8.02 22.88
N TRP A 76 -11.92 7.30 21.77
CA TRP A 76 -12.90 7.66 20.77
C TRP A 76 -14.32 7.63 21.33
N ALA A 77 -15.16 8.57 20.90
CA ALA A 77 -16.59 8.45 21.08
C ALA A 77 -17.09 7.17 20.38
N PRO A 78 -18.19 6.56 20.86
CA PRO A 78 -18.80 5.41 20.19
C PRO A 78 -19.00 5.68 18.70
N GLY A 79 -18.54 4.75 17.86
CA GLY A 79 -18.62 4.88 16.40
C GLY A 79 -17.50 5.71 15.76
N LYS A 80 -16.49 6.17 16.50
CA LYS A 80 -15.32 6.86 15.93
C LYS A 80 -14.01 6.05 16.12
N PRO A 81 -13.01 6.25 15.25
CA PRO A 81 -13.10 6.96 13.98
C PRO A 81 -13.80 6.06 12.96
N ASP A 82 -14.86 6.56 12.32
CA ASP A 82 -15.66 5.81 11.35
C ASP A 82 -15.09 5.83 9.93
N ASN A 83 -14.01 6.58 9.69
CA ASN A 83 -13.47 6.83 8.35
C ASN A 83 -14.55 7.23 7.32
N SER A 84 -15.70 7.74 7.78
CA SER A 84 -16.72 8.34 6.92
C SER A 84 -16.22 9.74 6.54
N VAL A 85 -16.01 9.95 5.25
CA VAL A 85 -15.69 11.25 4.66
C VAL A 85 -16.86 12.22 4.75
#